data_AF-A0A3M2BSA5-F1
#
_entry.id   AF-A0A3M2BSA5-F1
#
_cell.length_a   1.000
_cell.length_b   1.000
_cell.length_c   1.000
_cell.angle_alpha   90.00
_cell.angle_beta   90.00
_cell.angle_gamma   90.00
#
_symmetry.space_group_name_H-M   'P 1'
#
loop_
_entity.id
_entity.type
_entity.pdbx_description
1 polymer ?
#
loop_
_entity_poly.entity_id
_entity_poly.type
_entity_poly.pdbx_seq_one_letter_code
_entity_poly.pdbx_strand_id
1 'polypeptide(L)'
;MRFQPQTIDLMVVAIANLANLLLVGLFLARGRGLSGLEHGLGLALIALALPLAAAAGANAAGRRPGWSVYLPLVFVLFLLAELLLDYVLAVDFRSGRLLWPYLLLYYAALMAMIGYAFAVRHSYGFLTLLTYFANQLASWWAHSR
;
A
#
# COMPACT_ATOMS: atom_id res chain seq x y z
N MET A 1 -6.15 8.86 -24.42
CA MET A 1 -4.69 8.64 -24.37
C MET A 1 -4.43 7.16 -24.13
N ARG A 2 -3.70 6.46 -25.02
CA ARG A 2 -3.28 5.07 -24.76
C ARG A 2 -1.93 5.11 -24.05
N PHE A 3 -1.91 4.88 -22.74
CA PHE A 3 -0.65 4.71 -22.02
C PHE A 3 0.03 3.43 -22.51
N GLN A 4 1.36 3.45 -22.65
CA GLN A 4 2.12 2.25 -22.94
C GLN A 4 2.02 1.30 -21.73
N PRO A 5 1.80 -0.01 -21.92
CA PRO A 5 1.65 -0.96 -20.81
C PRO A 5 2.81 -0.91 -19.80
N GLN A 6 4.03 -0.69 -20.32
CA GLN A 6 5.24 -0.56 -19.53
C GLN A 6 5.19 0.65 -18.58
N THR A 7 4.63 1.78 -19.03
CA THR A 7 4.49 2.99 -18.20
C THR A 7 3.56 2.75 -17.03
N ILE A 8 2.44 2.05 -17.24
CA ILE A 8 1.50 1.71 -16.17
C ILE A 8 2.18 0.78 -15.15
N ASP A 9 2.90 -0.24 -15.63
CA ASP A 9 3.60 -1.18 -14.77
C ASP A 9 4.66 -0.52 -13.90
N LEU A 10 5.45 0.37 -14.50
CA LEU A 10 6.44 1.19 -13.78
C LEU A 10 5.77 2.07 -12.72
N MET A 11 4.64 2.69 -13.04
CA MET A 11 3.90 3.53 -12.10
C MET A 11 3.40 2.72 -10.91
N VAL A 12 2.81 1.54 -11.13
CA VAL A 12 2.32 0.66 -10.06
C VAL A 12 3.48 0.18 -9.18
N VAL A 13 4.61 -0.21 -9.77
CA VAL A 13 5.82 -0.61 -9.02
C VAL A 13 6.39 0.56 -8.21
N ALA A 14 6.41 1.77 -8.77
CA ALA A 14 6.84 2.97 -8.07
C ALA A 14 5.92 3.27 -6.88
N ILE A 15 4.59 3.18 -7.08
CA ILE A 15 3.59 3.33 -6.02
C ILE A 15 3.80 2.29 -4.92
N ALA A 16 4.05 1.01 -5.26
CA ALA A 16 4.31 -0.05 -4.28
C ALA A 16 5.48 0.30 -3.34
N ASN A 17 6.60 0.74 -3.93
CA ASN A 17 7.80 1.09 -3.18
C ASN A 17 7.60 2.37 -2.37
N LEU A 18 6.95 3.38 -2.95
CA LEU A 18 6.60 4.61 -2.25
C LEU A 18 5.70 4.32 -1.04
N ALA A 19 4.68 3.46 -1.20
CA ALA A 19 3.80 3.06 -0.11
C ALA A 19 4.57 2.37 1.03
N ASN A 20 5.49 1.45 0.73
CA ASN A 20 6.36 0.84 1.74
C ASN A 20 7.19 1.88 2.49
N LEU A 21 7.77 2.86 1.78
CA LEU A 21 8.57 3.93 2.41
C LEU A 21 7.72 4.89 3.25
N LEU A 22 6.49 5.19 2.83
CA LEU A 22 5.54 5.97 3.62
C LEU A 22 5.16 5.22 4.90
N LEU A 23 4.92 3.91 4.82
CA LEU A 23 4.64 3.07 5.99
C LEU A 23 5.83 3.01 6.95
N VAL A 24 7.07 2.90 6.45
CA VAL A 24 8.29 3.07 7.28
C VAL A 24 8.23 4.39 8.04
N GLY A 25 8.01 5.50 7.34
CA GLY A 25 7.91 6.82 7.95
C GLY A 25 6.80 6.90 9.01
N LEU A 26 5.64 6.30 8.71
CA LEU A 26 4.47 6.29 9.59
C LEU A 26 4.78 5.54 10.89
N PHE A 27 5.35 4.34 10.82
CA PHE A 27 5.75 3.58 12.01
C PHE A 27 6.84 4.30 12.81
N LEU A 28 7.82 4.92 12.14
CA LEU A 28 8.86 5.69 12.80
C LEU A 28 8.33 6.96 13.49
N ALA A 29 7.32 7.62 12.91
CA ALA A 29 6.65 8.78 13.49
C ALA A 29 5.82 8.37 14.71
N ARG A 30 5.07 7.27 14.61
CA ARG A 30 4.26 6.70 15.69
C ARG A 30 5.11 6.34 16.90
N GLY A 31 6.22 5.61 16.70
CA GLY A 31 7.13 5.24 17.79
C GLY A 31 7.86 6.41 18.46
N ARG A 32 7.75 7.63 17.89
CA ARG A 32 8.26 8.89 18.47
C ARG A 32 7.16 9.82 18.98
N GLY A 33 5.88 9.43 18.90
CA GLY A 33 4.75 10.26 19.30
C GLY A 33 4.53 11.50 18.41
N LEU A 34 5.04 11.50 17.17
CA LEU A 34 4.93 12.63 16.24
C LEU A 34 3.59 12.61 15.48
N SER A 35 2.50 12.87 16.20
CA SER A 35 1.13 12.72 15.70
C SER A 35 0.83 13.50 14.41
N GLY A 36 1.35 14.72 14.27
CA GLY A 36 1.16 15.52 13.04
C GLY A 36 1.83 14.90 11.81
N LEU A 37 3.03 14.32 11.99
CA LEU A 37 3.75 13.64 10.91
C LEU A 37 3.08 12.30 10.57
N GLU A 38 2.65 11.54 11.58
CA GLU A 38 1.87 10.30 11.39
C GLU A 38 0.63 10.57 10.54
N HIS A 39 -0.16 11.59 10.91
CA HIS A 39 -1.38 11.94 10.19
C HIS A 39 -1.11 12.36 8.74
N GLY A 40 -0.09 13.18 8.50
CA GLY A 40 0.30 13.62 7.16
C GLY A 40 0.78 12.46 6.27
N LEU A 41 1.58 11.54 6.82
CA LEU A 41 2.03 10.36 6.10
C LEU A 41 0.89 9.39 5.79
N GLY A 42 -0.06 9.21 6.71
CA GLY A 42 -1.26 8.41 6.48
C GLY A 42 -2.12 8.98 5.34
N LEU A 43 -2.33 10.31 5.31
CA LEU A 43 -3.04 10.97 4.21
C LEU A 43 -2.32 10.81 2.87
N ALA A 44 -0.99 10.95 2.87
CA ALA A 44 -0.18 10.73 1.67
C ALA A 44 -0.28 9.29 1.16
N LEU A 45 -0.30 8.31 2.07
CA LEU A 45 -0.48 6.90 1.74
C LEU A 45 -1.86 6.64 1.15
N ILE A 46 -2.93 7.16 1.76
CA ILE A 46 -4.31 7.04 1.28
C ILE A 46 -4.45 7.67 -0.11
N ALA A 47 -3.81 8.82 -0.37
CA ALA A 47 -3.86 9.50 -1.65
C ALA A 47 -3.36 8.62 -2.82
N LEU A 48 -2.51 7.61 -2.55
CA LEU A 48 -2.06 6.64 -3.56
C LEU A 48 -3.18 5.73 -4.07
N ALA A 49 -4.34 5.66 -3.40
CA ALA A 49 -5.49 4.91 -3.87
C ALA A 49 -5.98 5.40 -5.24
N LEU A 50 -5.96 6.73 -5.47
CA LEU A 50 -6.41 7.34 -6.71
C LEU A 50 -5.57 6.93 -7.94
N PRO A 51 -4.24 7.16 -7.98
CA PRO A 51 -3.44 6.74 -9.12
C PRO A 51 -3.41 5.22 -9.28
N LEU A 52 -3.52 4.45 -8.20
CA LEU A 52 -3.55 2.99 -8.27
C LEU A 52 -4.86 2.45 -8.85
N ALA A 53 -6.01 3.02 -8.45
CA ALA A 53 -7.31 2.71 -9.03
C ALA A 53 -7.37 3.10 -10.52
N ALA A 54 -6.79 4.26 -10.89
CA ALA A 54 -6.66 4.67 -12.28
C ALA A 54 -5.80 3.68 -13.09
N ALA A 55 -4.69 3.19 -12.52
CA ALA A 55 -3.85 2.16 -13.14
C ALA A 55 -4.63 0.85 -13.40
N ALA A 56 -5.37 0.38 -12.39
CA ALA A 56 -6.20 -0.80 -12.50
C ALA A 56 -7.30 -0.63 -13.56
N GLY A 57 -7.97 0.52 -13.60
CA GLY A 57 -8.98 0.86 -14.61
C GLY A 57 -8.40 0.91 -16.02
N ALA A 58 -7.21 1.50 -16.19
CA ALA A 58 -6.50 1.52 -17.47
C ALA A 58 -6.09 0.11 -17.92
N ASN A 59 -5.62 -0.74 -17.01
CA ASN A 59 -5.30 -2.14 -17.29
C ASN A 59 -6.55 -2.94 -17.70
N ALA A 60 -7.68 -2.73 -17.02
CA ALA A 60 -8.96 -3.36 -17.34
C ALA A 60 -9.48 -2.92 -18.73
N ALA A 61 -9.49 -1.61 -19.00
CA ALA A 61 -9.89 -1.06 -20.30
C ALA A 61 -8.98 -1.55 -21.45
N GLY A 62 -7.70 -1.75 -21.15
CA GLY A 62 -6.71 -2.33 -22.07
C GLY A 62 -6.79 -3.85 -22.23
N ARG A 63 -7.76 -4.53 -21.60
CA ARG A 63 -7.92 -6.00 -21.60
C ARG A 63 -6.63 -6.74 -21.23
N ARG A 64 -5.88 -6.20 -20.27
CA ARG A 64 -4.66 -6.82 -19.77
C ARG A 64 -4.99 -8.06 -18.92
N PRO A 65 -4.00 -8.93 -18.66
CA PRO A 65 -4.20 -10.08 -17.78
C PRO A 65 -4.80 -9.68 -16.43
N GLY A 66 -5.76 -10.47 -15.93
CA GLY A 66 -6.55 -10.09 -14.74
C GLY A 66 -5.71 -9.73 -13.51
N TRP A 67 -4.53 -10.35 -13.33
CA TRP A 67 -3.63 -10.03 -12.21
C TRP A 67 -3.22 -8.55 -12.18
N SER A 68 -3.08 -7.88 -13.33
CA SER A 68 -2.69 -6.47 -13.39
C SER A 68 -3.81 -5.52 -12.99
N VAL A 69 -5.02 -6.05 -12.81
CA VAL A 69 -6.20 -5.34 -12.34
C VAL A 69 -6.48 -5.70 -10.88
N TYR A 70 -6.56 -7.00 -10.56
CA TYR A 70 -6.98 -7.43 -9.23
C TYR A 70 -5.94 -7.15 -8.14
N LEU A 71 -4.63 -7.33 -8.40
CA LEU A 71 -3.60 -7.11 -7.38
C LEU A 71 -3.55 -5.65 -6.90
N PRO A 72 -3.52 -4.63 -7.79
CA PRO A 72 -3.61 -3.24 -7.35
C PRO A 72 -4.92 -2.92 -6.61
N LEU A 73 -6.04 -3.54 -7.00
CA LEU A 73 -7.32 -3.32 -6.35
C LEU A 73 -7.36 -3.83 -4.90
N VAL A 74 -6.67 -4.92 -4.57
CA VAL A 74 -6.53 -5.35 -3.17
C VAL A 74 -5.87 -4.26 -2.33
N PHE A 75 -4.85 -3.58 -2.88
CA PHE A 75 -4.20 -2.46 -2.19
C PHE A 75 -5.09 -1.22 -2.10
N VAL A 76 -5.86 -0.91 -3.16
CA VAL A 76 -6.88 0.16 -3.10
C VAL A 76 -7.91 -0.12 -2.01
N LEU A 77 -8.40 -1.36 -1.88
CA LEU A 77 -9.35 -1.74 -0.83
C LEU A 77 -8.76 -1.52 0.57
N PHE A 78 -7.49 -1.86 0.78
CA PHE A 78 -6.79 -1.54 2.03
C PHE A 78 -6.77 -0.04 2.32
N LEU A 79 -6.40 0.80 1.34
CA LEU A 79 -6.35 2.26 1.53
C LEU A 79 -7.74 2.87 1.77
N LEU A 80 -8.79 2.31 1.16
CA LEU A 80 -10.17 2.72 1.43
C LEU A 80 -10.62 2.32 2.84
N ALA A 81 -10.22 1.13 3.31
CA ALA A 81 -10.47 0.71 4.68
C ALA A 81 -9.74 1.62 5.68
N GLU A 82 -8.49 1.99 5.41
CA GLU A 82 -7.72 2.96 6.21
C GLU A 82 -8.45 4.31 6.28
N LEU A 83 -8.82 4.87 5.13
CA LEU A 83 -9.56 6.14 5.07
C LEU A 83 -10.88 6.06 5.86
N LEU A 84 -11.64 4.99 5.67
CA LEU A 84 -12.94 4.83 6.33
C LEU A 84 -12.78 4.71 7.85
N LEU A 85 -11.87 3.86 8.31
CA LEU A 85 -11.73 3.54 9.73
C LEU A 85 -11.03 4.64 10.52
N ASP A 86 -9.89 5.15 10.03
CA ASP A 86 -9.06 6.10 10.78
C ASP A 86 -9.52 7.56 10.59
N TYR A 87 -10.07 7.93 9.43
CA TYR A 87 -10.34 9.34 9.11
C TYR A 87 -11.83 9.69 9.04
N VAL A 88 -12.67 8.79 8.51
CA VAL A 88 -14.11 9.06 8.37
C VAL A 88 -14.86 8.66 9.65
N LEU A 89 -14.63 7.45 10.14
CA LEU A 89 -15.30 6.93 11.34
C LEU A 89 -14.53 7.21 12.63
N ALA A 90 -13.22 7.45 12.53
CA ALA A 90 -12.31 7.67 13.66
C ALA A 90 -12.48 6.61 14.78
N VAL A 91 -12.65 5.35 14.38
CA VAL A 91 -12.86 4.23 15.32
C VAL A 91 -11.50 3.75 15.81
N ASP A 92 -11.35 3.57 17.13
CA ASP A 92 -10.19 2.87 17.68
C ASP A 92 -10.30 1.36 17.42
N PHE A 93 -10.07 0.95 16.16
CA PHE A 93 -10.10 -0.46 15.77
C PHE A 93 -8.82 -1.21 16.19
N ARG A 94 -7.80 -0.49 16.65
CA ARG A 94 -6.46 -1.01 16.93
C ARG A 94 -6.38 -1.75 18.27
N SER A 95 -7.30 -1.46 19.19
CA SER A 95 -7.45 -2.18 20.46
C SER A 95 -8.54 -3.27 20.44
N GLY A 96 -9.30 -3.38 19.34
CA GLY A 96 -10.51 -4.18 19.25
C GLY A 96 -10.41 -5.42 18.35
N ARG A 97 -11.56 -6.11 18.20
CA ARG A 97 -11.70 -7.30 17.33
C ARG A 97 -11.48 -7.01 15.83
N LEU A 98 -11.63 -5.76 15.41
CA LEU A 98 -11.39 -5.34 14.03
C LEU A 98 -9.90 -5.31 13.64
N LEU A 99 -8.99 -5.38 14.62
CA LEU A 99 -7.55 -5.41 14.35
C LEU A 99 -7.16 -6.58 13.44
N TRP A 100 -7.67 -7.78 13.70
CA TRP A 100 -7.29 -8.97 12.93
C TRP A 100 -7.69 -8.90 11.45
N PRO A 101 -8.96 -8.62 11.07
CA PRO A 101 -9.32 -8.48 9.66
C PRO A 101 -8.62 -7.30 8.98
N TYR A 102 -8.36 -6.21 9.73
CA TYR A 102 -7.57 -5.09 9.22
C TYR A 102 -6.13 -5.52 8.89
N LEU A 103 -5.44 -6.21 9.80
CA LEU A 103 -4.09 -6.72 9.57
C LEU A 103 -4.06 -7.71 8.41
N LEU A 104 -5.04 -8.61 8.31
CA LEU A 104 -5.15 -9.53 7.19
C LEU A 104 -5.22 -8.78 5.85
N LEU A 105 -6.04 -7.73 5.78
CA LEU A 105 -6.16 -6.89 4.59
C LEU A 105 -4.86 -6.14 4.29
N TYR A 106 -4.21 -5.58 5.32
CA TYR A 106 -2.91 -4.92 5.21
C TYR A 106 -1.83 -5.86 4.62
N TYR A 107 -1.67 -7.06 5.17
CA TYR A 107 -0.67 -8.02 4.67
C TYR A 107 -1.04 -8.54 3.27
N ALA A 108 -2.32 -8.81 3.00
CA ALA A 108 -2.77 -9.22 1.67
C ALA A 108 -2.48 -8.15 0.61
N ALA A 109 -2.72 -6.88 0.95
CA ALA A 109 -2.43 -5.73 0.10
C ALA A 109 -0.94 -5.61 -0.21
N LEU A 110 -0.07 -5.70 0.80
CA LEU A 110 1.38 -5.66 0.59
C LEU A 110 1.87 -6.85 -0.25
N MET A 111 1.39 -8.06 0.01
CA MET A 111 1.74 -9.24 -0.79
C MET A 111 1.24 -9.11 -2.23
N ALA A 112 0.07 -8.52 -2.45
CA ALA A 112 -0.45 -8.28 -3.80
C ALA A 112 0.46 -7.34 -4.61
N MET A 113 0.97 -6.27 -3.99
CA MET A 113 1.90 -5.35 -4.65
C MET A 113 3.27 -5.97 -4.92
N ILE A 114 3.78 -6.82 -4.02
CA ILE A 114 4.98 -7.63 -4.27
C ILE A 114 4.75 -8.59 -5.45
N GLY A 115 3.61 -9.29 -5.45
CA GLY A 115 3.20 -10.18 -6.54
C GLY A 115 3.11 -9.46 -7.88
N TYR A 116 2.54 -8.25 -7.90
CA TYR A 116 2.52 -7.41 -9.10
C TYR A 116 3.93 -7.09 -9.58
N ALA A 117 4.82 -6.67 -8.67
CA ALA A 117 6.19 -6.33 -9.03
C ALA A 117 6.97 -7.53 -9.61
N PHE A 118 6.84 -8.72 -9.03
CA PHE A 118 7.44 -9.95 -9.58
C PHE A 118 6.84 -10.34 -10.94
N ALA A 119 5.53 -10.18 -11.13
CA ALA A 119 4.86 -10.48 -12.39
C ALA A 119 5.32 -9.55 -13.54
N VAL A 120 5.68 -8.30 -13.22
CA VAL A 120 6.27 -7.37 -14.20
C VAL A 120 7.73 -7.73 -14.48
N ARG A 121 8.56 -7.84 -13.42
CA ARG A 121 9.98 -8.21 -13.55
C ARG A 121 10.57 -8.62 -12.21
N HIS A 122 11.37 -9.68 -12.19
CA HIS A 122 12.01 -10.17 -10.95
C HIS A 122 12.81 -9.10 -10.21
N SER A 123 13.56 -8.23 -10.91
CA SER A 123 14.32 -7.16 -10.25
C SER A 123 13.43 -6.13 -9.55
N TYR A 124 12.22 -5.85 -10.06
CA TYR A 124 11.25 -5.01 -9.36
C TYR A 124 10.67 -5.73 -8.15
N GLY A 125 10.37 -7.03 -8.28
CA GLY A 125 9.94 -7.86 -7.16
C GLY A 125 10.92 -7.82 -5.99
N PHE A 126 12.22 -8.00 -6.24
CA PHE A 126 13.24 -7.90 -5.19
C PHE A 126 13.35 -6.51 -4.57
N LEU A 127 13.24 -5.44 -5.37
CA LEU A 127 13.22 -4.08 -4.85
C LEU A 127 12.02 -3.83 -3.94
N THR A 128 10.82 -4.24 -4.36
CA THR A 128 9.60 -4.13 -3.55
C THR A 128 9.67 -4.99 -2.30
N LEU A 129 10.28 -6.17 -2.38
CA LEU A 129 10.51 -7.03 -1.22
C LEU A 129 11.48 -6.39 -0.22
N LEU A 130 12.54 -5.73 -0.70
CA LEU A 130 13.49 -5.00 0.14
C LEU A 130 12.79 -3.86 0.89
N THR A 131 12.01 -3.03 0.18
CA THR A 131 11.26 -1.94 0.83
C THR A 131 10.17 -2.47 1.77
N TYR A 132 9.55 -3.61 1.44
CA TYR A 132 8.62 -4.30 2.33
C TYR A 132 9.30 -4.75 3.64
N PHE A 133 10.48 -5.37 3.58
CA PHE A 133 11.18 -5.76 4.80
C PHE A 133 11.63 -4.56 5.63
N ALA A 134 12.04 -3.45 5.00
CA ALA A 134 12.30 -2.20 5.71
C ALA A 134 11.05 -1.71 6.47
N ASN A 135 9.88 -1.77 5.82
CA ASN A 135 8.59 -1.48 6.45
C ASN A 135 8.32 -2.40 7.66
N GLN A 136 8.51 -3.71 7.53
CA GLN A 136 8.27 -4.63 8.66
C GLN A 136 9.24 -4.43 9.82
N LEU A 137 10.50 -4.11 9.54
CA LEU A 137 11.46 -3.74 10.58
C LEU A 137 11.04 -2.47 11.32
N ALA A 138 10.55 -1.46 10.59
CA ALA A 138 10.03 -0.23 11.20
C ALA A 138 8.79 -0.50 12.05
N SER A 139 7.86 -1.34 11.56
CA SER A 139 6.66 -1.76 12.29
C SER A 139 7.02 -2.50 13.57
N TRP A 140 7.93 -3.48 13.50
CA TRP A 140 8.40 -4.20 14.68
C TRP A 140 9.06 -3.27 15.70
N TRP A 141 9.95 -2.38 15.25
CA TRP A 141 10.59 -1.39 16.12
C TRP A 141 9.56 -0.52 16.85
N ALA A 142 8.53 -0.04 16.15
CA ALA A 142 7.50 0.82 16.72
C ALA A 142 6.64 0.13 17.79
N HIS A 143 6.42 -1.19 17.70
CA HIS A 143 5.66 -1.95 18.69
C HIS A 143 6.52 -2.51 19.85
N SER A 144 7.84 -2.51 19.69
CA SER A 144 8.78 -2.97 20.72
C SER A 144 9.07 -1.92 21.81
N ARG A 145 8.54 -0.71 21.66
CA ARG A 145 8.63 0.42 22.60
C ARG A 145 7.32 0.63 23.32
#